data_AF-A0A1T5ICV7-F1
#
_entry.id   AF-A0A1T5ICV7-F1
#
_cell.length_a   1.000
_cell.length_b   1.000
_cell.length_c   1.000
_cell.angle_alpha   90.00
_cell.angle_beta   90.00
_cell.angle_gamma   90.00
#
_symmetry.space_group_name_H-M   'P 1'
#
loop_
_entity.id
_entity.type
_entity.pdbx_description
1 polymer ?
#
loop_
_entity_poly.entity_id
_entity_poly.type
_entity_poly.pdbx_seq_one_letter_code
_entity_poly.pdbx_strand_id
1 'polypeptide(L)'
;MRAKGSALAALALAGAIALSACTSPEPEWTPNPVETSSSALREQLLKVDGLSDPSQSRGYPDYTLEFAIDDPDRAEEATLEALDLFYASGVPEAITQDVADTYDAPARFQLSIIEAGSKGGGPHLDLPMPLDADKQALADAVATWSRMGQIEGVELQTSSFDAGAFEMTYAVDFEGLLAGVRPTSVTPQLHQILADSGYDPAASTIRGIITAPEAVNTVGGKEKYVQGTRFARIFLTLKPAAGPNYGSVLYFIPDDTIVDIYVLPQLAPDGTLLPLDLTAETARTAGQTIQTDNLNDAWKLRDIIVFTQDGMQTFPAGA
;
A
#
# COMPACT_ATOMS: atom_id res chain seq x y z
N MET A 1 -31.32 -2.80 -72.63
CA MET A 1 -30.59 -4.09 -72.51
C MET A 1 -29.12 -3.80 -72.22
N ARG A 2 -28.37 -4.77 -71.69
CA ARG A 2 -26.91 -4.69 -71.45
C ARG A 2 -26.16 -4.47 -72.80
N ALA A 3 -24.91 -4.01 -72.89
CA ALA A 3 -23.80 -4.14 -71.95
C ALA A 3 -22.60 -3.19 -72.27
N LYS A 4 -21.68 -3.06 -71.29
CA LYS A 4 -20.20 -2.93 -71.41
C LYS A 4 -19.56 -1.84 -72.32
N GLY A 5 -18.59 -1.10 -71.76
CA GLY A 5 -17.57 -0.36 -72.50
C GLY A 5 -16.55 0.28 -71.55
N SER A 6 -15.30 -0.18 -71.57
CA SER A 6 -14.25 0.22 -70.61
C SER A 6 -13.23 1.18 -71.22
N ALA A 7 -12.65 2.03 -70.36
CA ALA A 7 -11.29 2.58 -70.41
C ALA A 7 -10.86 3.64 -71.46
N LEU A 8 -10.33 4.74 -70.90
CA LEU A 8 -9.19 5.58 -71.31
C LEU A 8 -9.03 6.13 -72.74
N ALA A 9 -9.00 7.47 -72.82
CA ALA A 9 -7.94 8.28 -73.42
C ALA A 9 -8.05 9.73 -72.89
N ALA A 10 -7.06 10.62 -72.79
CA ALA A 10 -5.61 10.61 -72.53
C ALA A 10 -5.07 12.00 -72.99
N LEU A 11 -4.16 12.60 -72.22
CA LEU A 11 -3.18 13.66 -72.59
C LEU A 11 -3.63 15.11 -72.93
N ALA A 12 -3.17 16.06 -72.08
CA ALA A 12 -2.24 17.19 -72.39
C ALA A 12 -2.44 18.32 -71.34
N LEU A 13 -1.65 18.46 -70.27
CA LEU A 13 -0.26 18.96 -70.13
C LEU A 13 -0.11 20.51 -70.20
N ALA A 14 0.57 21.05 -69.18
CA ALA A 14 1.30 22.33 -69.09
C ALA A 14 0.62 23.61 -68.51
N GLY A 15 1.12 24.05 -67.34
CA GLY A 15 1.71 25.40 -67.25
C GLY A 15 1.21 26.40 -66.18
N ALA A 16 1.78 26.37 -64.96
CA ALA A 16 2.03 27.52 -64.06
C ALA A 16 2.65 27.01 -62.74
N ILE A 17 3.97 26.81 -62.66
CA ILE A 17 4.95 27.75 -62.05
C ILE A 17 4.53 28.27 -60.66
N ALA A 18 5.34 27.88 -59.69
CA ALA A 18 5.27 28.13 -58.26
C ALA A 18 4.95 29.58 -57.82
N LEU A 19 4.15 29.67 -56.74
CA LEU A 19 4.39 30.63 -55.67
C LEU A 19 4.66 29.86 -54.38
N SER A 20 5.77 30.22 -53.75
CA SER A 20 6.32 29.59 -52.55
C SER A 20 5.43 29.78 -51.32
N ALA A 21 4.99 28.66 -50.74
CA ALA A 21 4.70 28.57 -49.32
C ALA A 21 5.54 27.42 -48.75
N CYS A 22 6.58 27.77 -47.98
CA CYS A 22 7.33 26.78 -47.20
C CYS A 22 6.48 26.38 -45.98
N THR A 23 5.49 25.53 -46.18
CA THR A 23 5.08 24.61 -45.12
C THR A 23 6.10 23.48 -45.12
N SER A 24 7.02 23.48 -44.15
CA SER A 24 7.61 22.22 -43.72
C SER A 24 6.44 21.27 -43.46
N PRO A 25 6.47 20.00 -43.93
CA PRO A 25 5.48 19.05 -43.46
C PRO A 25 5.56 19.05 -41.94
N GLU A 26 4.43 19.22 -41.26
CA GLU A 26 4.36 18.91 -39.84
C GLU A 26 4.89 17.48 -39.69
N PRO A 27 5.80 17.20 -38.74
CA PRO A 27 6.32 15.86 -38.57
C PRO A 27 5.13 14.93 -38.38
N GLU A 28 5.02 13.90 -39.23
CA GLU A 28 3.98 12.90 -39.09
C GLU A 28 4.03 12.40 -37.65
N TRP A 29 2.89 12.44 -36.95
CA TRP A 29 2.81 12.02 -35.56
C TRP A 29 2.96 10.50 -35.51
N THR A 30 4.20 10.02 -35.54
CA THR A 30 4.57 8.64 -35.30
C THR A 30 4.17 8.31 -33.87
N PRO A 31 3.23 7.37 -33.64
CA PRO A 31 2.85 6.99 -32.29
C PRO A 31 4.08 6.56 -31.50
N ASN A 32 4.18 7.01 -30.26
CA ASN A 32 5.26 6.60 -29.37
C ASN A 32 5.16 5.06 -29.19
N PRO A 33 6.22 4.28 -29.50
CA PRO A 33 6.19 2.82 -29.36
C PRO A 33 5.85 2.39 -27.93
N VAL A 34 6.36 3.12 -26.92
CA VAL A 34 6.08 2.84 -25.50
C VAL A 34 4.60 3.01 -25.18
N GLU A 35 3.98 4.13 -25.60
CA GLU A 35 2.56 4.40 -25.35
C GLU A 35 1.65 3.38 -26.07
N THR A 36 2.03 3.01 -27.30
CA THR A 36 1.28 2.05 -28.12
C THR A 36 1.29 0.66 -27.48
N SER A 37 2.48 0.14 -27.14
CA SER A 37 2.63 -1.17 -26.50
C SER A 37 2.01 -1.21 -25.10
N SER A 38 2.17 -0.14 -24.29
CA SER A 38 1.60 -0.08 -22.93
C SER A 38 0.06 -0.07 -22.96
N SER A 39 -0.54 0.66 -23.92
CA SER A 39 -1.99 0.69 -24.12
C SER A 39 -2.52 -0.70 -24.52
N ALA A 40 -1.85 -1.38 -25.46
CA ALA A 40 -2.22 -2.72 -25.89
C ALA A 40 -2.08 -3.75 -24.76
N LEU A 41 -1.01 -3.67 -23.96
CA LEU A 41 -0.83 -4.50 -22.76
C LEU A 41 -1.95 -4.25 -21.75
N ARG A 42 -2.33 -2.99 -21.48
CA ARG A 42 -3.42 -2.66 -20.54
C ARG A 42 -4.74 -3.31 -20.97
N GLU A 43 -5.06 -3.29 -22.26
CA GLU A 43 -6.25 -3.95 -22.79
C GLU A 43 -6.21 -5.48 -22.68
N GLN A 44 -5.02 -6.10 -22.63
CA GLN A 44 -4.87 -7.54 -22.41
C GLN A 44 -5.02 -7.89 -20.92
N LEU A 45 -4.37 -7.14 -20.03
CA LEU A 45 -4.44 -7.33 -18.58
C LEU A 45 -5.88 -7.19 -18.04
N LEU A 46 -6.68 -6.28 -18.60
CA LEU A 46 -8.11 -6.15 -18.29
C LEU A 46 -8.98 -7.37 -18.66
N LYS A 47 -8.40 -8.43 -19.22
CA LYS A 47 -9.05 -9.71 -19.55
C LYS A 47 -8.53 -10.89 -18.74
N VAL A 48 -7.53 -10.69 -17.88
CA VAL A 48 -7.00 -11.73 -16.99
C VAL A 48 -7.95 -11.88 -15.82
N ASP A 49 -8.63 -13.02 -15.72
CA ASP A 49 -9.56 -13.29 -14.62
C ASP A 49 -8.77 -13.38 -13.30
N GLY A 50 -9.17 -12.61 -12.28
CA GLY A 50 -8.51 -12.57 -10.96
C GLY A 50 -7.63 -11.34 -10.73
N LEU A 51 -7.47 -10.48 -11.76
CA LEU A 51 -6.79 -9.17 -11.63
C LEU A 51 -7.78 -8.00 -11.79
N SER A 52 -7.52 -6.93 -11.05
CA SER A 52 -8.19 -5.64 -11.23
C SER A 52 -7.21 -4.47 -11.29
N ASP A 53 -7.75 -3.30 -11.65
CA ASP A 53 -7.06 -2.00 -11.72
C ASP A 53 -5.66 -1.99 -12.38
N PRO A 54 -5.44 -2.64 -13.55
CA PRO A 54 -4.12 -2.65 -14.17
C PRO A 54 -3.72 -1.23 -14.60
N SER A 55 -2.63 -0.72 -14.04
CA SER A 55 -1.98 0.53 -14.39
C SER A 55 -0.50 0.32 -14.72
N GLN A 56 0.07 1.29 -15.41
CA GLN A 56 1.50 1.33 -15.69
C GLN A 56 1.99 2.73 -15.38
N SER A 57 3.05 2.84 -14.59
CA SER A 57 3.68 4.12 -14.26
C SER A 57 5.13 4.15 -14.76
N ARG A 58 5.62 5.35 -15.04
CA ARG A 58 6.92 5.58 -15.70
C ARG A 58 7.66 6.71 -15.01
N GLY A 59 8.76 6.38 -14.35
CA GLY A 59 9.65 7.32 -13.67
C GLY A 59 11.08 7.05 -14.09
N TYR A 60 11.51 7.63 -15.22
CA TYR A 60 12.80 7.34 -15.87
C TYR A 60 13.99 7.22 -14.87
N PRO A 61 14.76 6.12 -14.89
CA PRO A 61 14.77 5.01 -15.86
C PRO A 61 13.82 3.85 -15.54
N ASP A 62 12.96 4.01 -14.54
CA ASP A 62 12.10 2.97 -13.98
C ASP A 62 10.72 2.90 -14.68
N TYR A 63 10.21 1.67 -14.84
CA TYR A 63 8.87 1.34 -15.33
C TYR A 63 8.19 0.37 -14.35
N THR A 64 6.99 0.71 -13.89
CA THR A 64 6.23 -0.14 -12.97
C THR A 64 4.98 -0.67 -13.68
N LEU A 65 4.80 -1.98 -13.63
CA LEU A 65 3.53 -2.64 -13.91
C LEU A 65 2.77 -2.77 -12.59
N GLU A 66 1.54 -2.27 -12.54
CA GLU A 66 0.70 -2.24 -11.36
C GLU A 66 -0.60 -3.00 -11.62
N PHE A 67 -1.06 -3.82 -10.68
CA PHE A 67 -2.41 -4.40 -10.67
C PHE A 67 -2.79 -4.89 -9.27
N ALA A 68 -4.08 -5.09 -9.03
CA ALA A 68 -4.59 -5.70 -7.80
C ALA A 68 -4.96 -7.18 -8.02
N ILE A 69 -4.92 -7.97 -6.96
CA ILE A 69 -5.42 -9.35 -6.92
C ILE A 69 -6.85 -9.33 -6.37
N ASP A 70 -7.83 -9.73 -7.19
CA ASP A 70 -9.24 -9.85 -6.78
C ASP A 70 -9.52 -11.18 -6.06
N ASP A 71 -8.78 -12.24 -6.42
CA ASP A 71 -8.97 -13.59 -5.91
C ASP A 71 -7.62 -14.16 -5.40
N PRO A 72 -7.38 -14.17 -4.07
CA PRO A 72 -6.16 -14.68 -3.47
C PRO A 72 -5.85 -16.15 -3.83
N ASP A 73 -6.88 -16.98 -4.07
CA ASP A 73 -6.69 -18.40 -4.45
C ASP A 73 -6.18 -18.54 -5.90
N ARG A 74 -6.21 -17.47 -6.70
CA ARG A 74 -5.72 -17.41 -8.09
C ARG A 74 -4.54 -16.47 -8.30
N ALA A 75 -3.98 -15.90 -7.22
CA ALA A 75 -2.90 -14.92 -7.26
C ALA A 75 -1.69 -15.38 -8.08
N GLU A 76 -1.30 -16.65 -7.99
CA GLU A 76 -0.19 -17.26 -8.75
C GLU A 76 -0.51 -17.29 -10.26
N GLU A 77 -1.61 -17.94 -10.66
CA GLU A 77 -2.03 -18.11 -12.06
C GLU A 77 -2.23 -16.76 -12.77
N ALA A 78 -2.91 -15.83 -12.10
CA ALA A 78 -3.20 -14.51 -12.63
C ALA A 78 -1.92 -13.66 -12.80
N THR A 79 -0.98 -13.76 -11.84
CA THR A 79 0.33 -13.10 -11.94
C THR A 79 1.18 -13.69 -13.07
N LEU A 80 1.21 -15.03 -13.22
CA LEU A 80 1.89 -15.69 -14.34
C LEU A 80 1.35 -15.21 -15.69
N GLU A 81 0.03 -15.16 -15.86
CA GLU A 81 -0.59 -14.68 -17.11
C GLU A 81 -0.23 -13.20 -17.38
N ALA A 82 -0.30 -12.33 -16.37
CA ALA A 82 0.10 -10.92 -16.51
C ALA A 82 1.58 -10.75 -16.88
N LEU A 83 2.49 -11.53 -16.28
CA LEU A 83 3.90 -11.53 -16.63
C LEU A 83 4.12 -12.03 -18.05
N ASP A 84 3.47 -13.12 -18.47
CA ASP A 84 3.56 -13.62 -19.85
C ASP A 84 3.06 -12.59 -20.87
N LEU A 85 1.95 -11.90 -20.59
CA LEU A 85 1.47 -10.79 -21.42
C LEU A 85 2.47 -9.63 -21.46
N PHE A 86 3.02 -9.20 -20.31
CA PHE A 86 4.02 -8.14 -20.24
C PHE A 86 5.25 -8.45 -21.09
N TYR A 87 5.87 -9.61 -20.89
CA TYR A 87 7.06 -10.03 -21.65
C TYR A 87 6.78 -10.31 -23.14
N ALA A 88 5.51 -10.54 -23.55
CA ALA A 88 5.12 -10.68 -24.95
C ALA A 88 4.66 -9.36 -25.61
N SER A 89 4.47 -8.28 -24.85
CA SER A 89 3.79 -7.06 -25.31
C SER A 89 4.63 -6.11 -26.19
N GLY A 90 5.96 -6.30 -26.24
CA GLY A 90 6.87 -5.33 -26.84
C GLY A 90 7.14 -4.08 -25.99
N VAL A 91 6.55 -3.98 -24.78
CA VAL A 91 6.87 -2.94 -23.80
C VAL A 91 8.32 -3.04 -23.30
N PRO A 92 8.84 -4.22 -22.90
CA PRO A 92 10.20 -4.32 -22.37
C PRO A 92 11.26 -3.82 -23.35
N GLU A 93 11.12 -4.16 -24.63
CA GLU A 93 12.00 -3.72 -25.71
C GLU A 93 11.87 -2.21 -25.96
N ALA A 94 10.64 -1.69 -26.04
CA ALA A 94 10.39 -0.26 -26.29
C ALA A 94 10.94 0.62 -25.16
N ILE A 95 10.75 0.23 -23.90
CA ILE A 95 11.30 0.93 -22.73
C ILE A 95 12.82 0.81 -22.70
N THR A 96 13.38 -0.37 -22.95
CA THR A 96 14.85 -0.58 -22.96
C THR A 96 15.52 0.28 -24.02
N GLN A 97 14.94 0.39 -25.22
CA GLN A 97 15.46 1.24 -26.29
C GLN A 97 15.36 2.74 -25.93
N ASP A 98 14.18 3.21 -25.50
CA ASP A 98 13.95 4.61 -25.16
C ASP A 98 14.86 5.09 -24.01
N VAL A 99 15.04 4.25 -22.98
CA VAL A 99 15.97 4.54 -21.88
C VAL A 99 17.41 4.58 -22.38
N ALA A 100 17.85 3.62 -23.22
CA ALA A 100 19.21 3.62 -23.76
C ALA A 100 19.50 4.80 -24.72
N ASP A 101 18.51 5.27 -25.47
CA ASP A 101 18.62 6.45 -26.35
C ASP A 101 18.70 7.77 -25.54
N THR A 102 18.26 7.77 -24.28
CA THR A 102 18.08 9.00 -23.46
C THR A 102 18.99 9.07 -22.21
N TYR A 103 19.42 7.93 -21.66
CA TYR A 103 20.12 7.82 -20.37
C TYR A 103 21.29 6.82 -20.41
N ASP A 104 22.37 7.13 -19.68
CA ASP A 104 23.52 6.22 -19.47
C ASP A 104 23.24 5.22 -18.33
N ALA A 105 22.11 4.52 -18.42
CA ALA A 105 21.64 3.53 -17.44
C ALA A 105 20.74 2.48 -18.11
N PRO A 106 20.71 1.22 -17.63
CA PRO A 106 19.72 0.25 -18.08
C PRO A 106 18.32 0.62 -17.58
N ALA A 107 17.30 0.29 -18.36
CA ALA A 107 15.92 0.31 -17.90
C ALA A 107 15.73 -0.63 -16.70
N ARG A 108 14.82 -0.27 -15.80
CA ARG A 108 14.43 -1.06 -14.64
C ARG A 108 12.94 -1.31 -14.69
N PHE A 109 12.54 -2.55 -14.41
CA PHE A 109 11.16 -2.96 -14.40
C PHE A 109 10.79 -3.46 -13.01
N GLN A 110 9.61 -3.07 -12.54
CA GLN A 110 9.07 -3.43 -11.23
C GLN A 110 7.62 -3.88 -11.40
N LEU A 111 7.23 -4.93 -10.67
CA LEU A 111 5.85 -5.31 -10.44
C LEU A 111 5.42 -4.71 -9.10
N SER A 112 4.26 -4.08 -9.06
CA SER A 112 3.65 -3.59 -7.82
C SER A 112 2.23 -4.14 -7.70
N ILE A 113 2.01 -5.00 -6.70
CA ILE A 113 0.68 -5.53 -6.41
C ILE A 113 -0.02 -4.56 -5.46
N ILE A 114 -1.06 -3.88 -5.93
CA ILE A 114 -1.77 -2.84 -5.17
C ILE A 114 -3.06 -3.39 -4.53
N GLU A 115 -3.58 -2.69 -3.53
CA GLU A 115 -4.93 -2.92 -3.01
C GLU A 115 -5.99 -2.58 -4.09
N ALA A 116 -7.00 -3.45 -4.25
CA ALA A 116 -8.10 -3.26 -5.21
C ALA A 116 -8.91 -1.98 -4.93
N GLY A 117 -9.17 -1.18 -5.96
CA GLY A 117 -9.80 0.13 -5.84
C GLY A 117 -8.90 1.24 -5.28
N SER A 118 -7.66 0.94 -4.88
CA SER A 118 -6.70 1.95 -4.44
C SER A 118 -6.20 2.79 -5.62
N LYS A 119 -5.97 4.08 -5.38
CA LYS A 119 -5.42 5.00 -6.41
C LYS A 119 -3.89 5.09 -6.34
N GLY A 120 -3.22 3.96 -6.14
CA GLY A 120 -1.76 3.89 -5.95
C GLY A 120 -1.27 4.55 -4.66
N GLY A 121 -2.12 4.63 -3.63
CA GLY A 121 -1.80 5.24 -2.33
C GLY A 121 -2.01 4.32 -1.12
N GLY A 122 -2.41 3.07 -1.35
CA GLY A 122 -2.58 2.05 -0.31
C GLY A 122 -1.37 1.12 -0.21
N PRO A 123 -1.44 0.11 0.66
CA PRO A 123 -0.44 -0.95 0.74
C PRO A 123 -0.20 -1.64 -0.60
N HIS A 124 1.03 -2.10 -0.81
CA HIS A 124 1.44 -2.80 -2.02
C HIS A 124 2.63 -3.74 -1.79
N LEU A 125 2.80 -4.75 -2.64
CA LEU A 125 4.01 -5.56 -2.73
C LEU A 125 4.81 -5.15 -3.97
N ASP A 126 6.03 -4.66 -3.77
CA ASP A 126 6.98 -4.37 -4.85
C ASP A 126 7.96 -5.53 -5.09
N LEU A 127 8.09 -5.94 -6.35
CA LEU A 127 9.02 -6.97 -6.79
C LEU A 127 9.82 -6.47 -8.01
N PRO A 128 11.16 -6.59 -8.02
CA PRO A 128 11.96 -6.28 -9.21
C PRO A 128 11.69 -7.34 -10.29
N MET A 129 11.49 -6.89 -11.54
CA MET A 129 11.30 -7.75 -12.72
C MET A 129 12.48 -7.61 -13.70
N PRO A 130 13.70 -8.06 -13.36
CA PRO A 130 14.78 -8.10 -14.35
C PRO A 130 14.35 -8.91 -15.60
N LEU A 131 14.95 -8.64 -16.75
CA LEU A 131 14.51 -9.25 -18.02
C LEU A 131 14.76 -10.77 -18.08
N ASP A 132 15.61 -11.29 -17.18
CA ASP A 132 15.92 -12.70 -16.94
C ASP A 132 15.30 -13.24 -15.64
N ALA A 133 14.30 -12.55 -15.06
CA ALA A 133 13.58 -13.01 -13.87
C ALA A 133 12.91 -14.37 -14.07
N ASP A 134 12.93 -15.18 -13.02
CA ASP A 134 12.06 -16.36 -12.92
C ASP A 134 10.63 -15.91 -12.63
N LYS A 135 9.76 -15.98 -13.65
CA LYS A 135 8.35 -15.59 -13.55
C LYS A 135 7.58 -16.42 -12.52
N GLN A 136 7.94 -17.69 -12.35
CA GLN A 136 7.30 -18.54 -11.35
C GLN A 136 7.66 -18.05 -9.94
N ALA A 137 8.94 -17.77 -9.68
CA ALA A 137 9.37 -17.24 -8.39
C ALA A 137 8.71 -15.90 -8.03
N LEU A 138 8.42 -15.05 -9.03
CA LEU A 138 7.64 -13.81 -8.83
C LEU A 138 6.16 -14.10 -8.51
N ALA A 139 5.52 -15.00 -9.25
CA ALA A 139 4.12 -15.37 -9.02
C ALA A 139 3.90 -16.09 -7.67
N ASP A 140 4.81 -16.99 -7.30
CA ASP A 140 4.85 -17.66 -5.99
C ASP A 140 4.95 -16.63 -4.85
N ALA A 141 5.76 -15.59 -5.04
CA ALA A 141 5.93 -14.51 -4.06
C ALA A 141 4.67 -13.66 -3.90
N VAL A 142 4.00 -13.33 -5.02
CA VAL A 142 2.70 -12.63 -4.99
C VAL A 142 1.65 -13.48 -4.29
N ALA A 143 1.52 -14.76 -4.63
CA ALA A 143 0.56 -15.67 -4.00
C ALA A 143 0.81 -15.85 -2.49
N THR A 144 2.08 -15.94 -2.10
CA THR A 144 2.51 -16.01 -0.69
C THR A 144 2.11 -14.75 0.09
N TRP A 145 2.31 -13.57 -0.49
CA TRP A 145 1.90 -12.30 0.10
C TRP A 145 0.37 -12.14 0.16
N SER A 146 -0.35 -12.50 -0.91
CA SER A 146 -1.82 -12.52 -0.92
C SER A 146 -2.39 -13.42 0.18
N ARG A 147 -1.79 -14.61 0.41
CA ARG A 147 -2.16 -15.52 1.51
C ARG A 147 -1.87 -14.93 2.89
N MET A 148 -0.82 -14.13 3.06
CA MET A 148 -0.57 -13.40 4.32
C MET A 148 -1.60 -12.30 4.56
N GLY A 149 -2.10 -11.67 3.50
CA GLY A 149 -3.19 -10.69 3.57
C GLY A 149 -4.54 -11.25 3.98
N GLN A 150 -4.68 -12.59 4.06
CA GLN A 150 -5.89 -13.26 4.56
C GLN A 150 -5.88 -13.52 6.08
N ILE A 151 -4.86 -13.09 6.82
CA ILE A 151 -4.86 -13.19 8.29
C ILE A 151 -5.88 -12.19 8.86
N GLU A 152 -6.82 -12.69 9.68
CA GLU A 152 -7.87 -11.87 10.28
C GLU A 152 -7.30 -10.80 11.24
N GLY A 153 -7.78 -9.56 11.08
CA GLY A 153 -7.46 -8.45 11.98
C GLY A 153 -6.04 -7.88 11.82
N VAL A 154 -5.43 -8.04 10.65
CA VAL A 154 -4.18 -7.36 10.27
C VAL A 154 -4.29 -6.74 8.89
N GLU A 155 -3.57 -5.65 8.69
CA GLU A 155 -3.43 -4.97 7.40
C GLU A 155 -1.95 -5.07 6.98
N LEU A 156 -1.65 -5.77 5.89
CA LEU A 156 -0.31 -5.71 5.31
C LEU A 156 -0.02 -4.27 4.87
N GLN A 157 1.19 -3.78 5.14
CA GLN A 157 1.65 -2.48 4.68
C GLN A 157 2.50 -2.66 3.41
N THR A 158 3.00 -1.56 2.84
CA THR A 158 4.01 -1.61 1.78
C THR A 158 5.12 -2.59 2.15
N SER A 159 5.31 -3.56 1.26
CA SER A 159 6.23 -4.70 1.39
C SER A 159 7.07 -4.77 0.12
N SER A 160 8.26 -5.35 0.21
CA SER A 160 9.08 -5.69 -0.95
C SER A 160 9.49 -7.16 -0.91
N PHE A 161 9.77 -7.71 -2.09
CA PHE A 161 10.37 -9.03 -2.24
C PHE A 161 11.60 -8.93 -3.15
N ASP A 162 12.76 -9.35 -2.66
CA ASP A 162 13.99 -9.44 -3.44
C ASP A 162 14.84 -10.64 -2.98
N ALA A 163 15.61 -11.22 -3.89
CA ALA A 163 16.54 -12.33 -3.64
C ALA A 163 15.97 -13.53 -2.86
N GLY A 164 14.66 -13.77 -2.90
CA GLY A 164 13.98 -14.86 -2.18
C GLY A 164 13.56 -14.53 -0.75
N ALA A 165 13.56 -13.26 -0.35
CA ALA A 165 13.17 -12.78 0.97
C ALA A 165 12.18 -11.61 0.90
N PHE A 166 11.30 -11.51 1.89
CA PHE A 166 10.40 -10.37 2.05
C PHE A 166 10.96 -9.37 3.05
N GLU A 167 10.89 -8.06 2.74
CA GLU A 167 10.85 -7.01 3.75
C GLU A 167 9.41 -6.53 3.87
N MET A 168 8.77 -6.79 5.01
CA MET A 168 7.37 -6.44 5.20
C MET A 168 7.07 -5.84 6.56
N THR A 169 6.08 -4.96 6.57
CA THR A 169 5.43 -4.46 7.79
C THR A 169 3.96 -4.89 7.75
N TYR A 170 3.40 -5.25 8.90
CA TYR A 170 1.96 -5.45 9.05
C TYR A 170 1.46 -4.60 10.22
N ALA A 171 0.26 -4.06 10.09
CA ALA A 171 -0.42 -3.37 11.17
C ALA A 171 -1.42 -4.31 11.85
N VAL A 172 -1.42 -4.31 13.20
CA VAL A 172 -2.63 -4.64 13.96
C VAL A 172 -3.28 -3.31 14.32
N ASP A 173 -4.51 -3.12 13.90
CA ASP A 173 -5.26 -1.90 14.15
C ASP A 173 -5.84 -1.88 15.57
N PHE A 174 -6.46 -0.75 15.93
CA PHE A 174 -7.07 -0.59 17.25
C PHE A 174 -8.25 -1.54 17.47
N GLU A 175 -9.07 -1.83 16.45
CA GLU A 175 -10.21 -2.72 16.58
C GLU A 175 -9.77 -4.18 16.73
N GLY A 176 -8.75 -4.61 15.97
CA GLY A 176 -8.09 -5.90 16.15
C GLY A 176 -7.50 -6.08 17.55
N LEU A 177 -6.81 -5.05 18.09
CA LEU A 177 -6.31 -5.11 19.47
C LEU A 177 -7.44 -5.24 20.51
N LEU A 178 -8.57 -4.55 20.33
CA LEU A 178 -9.76 -4.71 21.17
C LEU A 178 -10.41 -6.09 21.03
N ALA A 179 -10.45 -6.65 19.82
CA ALA A 179 -10.97 -7.98 19.51
C ALA A 179 -10.07 -9.12 20.04
N GLY A 180 -8.84 -8.81 20.48
CA GLY A 180 -7.90 -9.76 21.05
C GLY A 180 -6.80 -10.24 20.11
N VAL A 181 -6.70 -9.69 18.90
CA VAL A 181 -5.59 -9.94 17.97
C VAL A 181 -4.29 -9.46 18.63
N ARG A 182 -3.23 -10.27 18.60
CA ARG A 182 -1.93 -9.94 19.19
C ARG A 182 -0.82 -10.14 18.16
N PRO A 183 0.08 -9.17 17.95
CA PRO A 183 1.20 -9.34 17.01
C PRO A 183 2.08 -10.57 17.34
N THR A 184 2.20 -10.94 18.62
CA THR A 184 2.84 -12.18 19.08
C THR A 184 2.22 -13.47 18.52
N SER A 185 0.96 -13.44 18.08
CA SER A 185 0.27 -14.55 17.39
C SER A 185 0.30 -14.42 15.86
N VAL A 186 0.49 -13.21 15.33
CA VAL A 186 0.53 -12.93 13.89
C VAL A 186 1.90 -13.26 13.30
N THR A 187 2.99 -12.75 13.89
CA THR A 187 4.35 -12.99 13.35
C THR A 187 4.66 -14.49 13.16
N PRO A 188 4.30 -15.42 14.10
CA PRO A 188 4.47 -16.84 13.87
C PRO A 188 3.62 -17.41 12.73
N GLN A 189 2.41 -16.88 12.49
CA GLN A 189 1.57 -17.31 11.36
C GLN A 189 2.18 -16.86 10.03
N LEU A 190 2.70 -15.63 9.94
CA LEU A 190 3.41 -15.14 8.76
C LEU A 190 4.67 -15.97 8.47
N HIS A 191 5.47 -16.30 9.50
CA HIS A 191 6.60 -17.22 9.36
C HIS A 191 6.18 -18.63 8.93
N GLN A 192 5.03 -19.13 9.37
CA GLN A 192 4.51 -20.42 8.91
C GLN A 192 4.09 -20.36 7.43
N ILE A 193 3.47 -19.28 6.97
CA ILE A 193 3.11 -19.10 5.55
C ILE A 193 4.36 -19.04 4.67
N LEU A 194 5.43 -18.33 5.10
CA LEU A 194 6.73 -18.35 4.40
C LEU A 194 7.29 -19.78 4.27
N ALA A 195 7.32 -20.53 5.37
CA ALA A 195 7.85 -21.88 5.40
C ALA A 195 7.00 -22.87 4.58
N ASP A 196 5.67 -22.75 4.61
CA ASP A 196 4.74 -23.53 3.79
C ASP A 196 4.98 -23.29 2.29
N SER A 197 5.31 -22.05 1.91
CA SER A 197 5.65 -21.64 0.53
C SER A 197 7.12 -21.91 0.14
N GLY A 198 7.93 -22.52 1.02
CA GLY A 198 9.31 -22.89 0.72
C GLY A 198 10.36 -21.77 0.90
N TYR A 199 9.98 -20.60 1.39
CA TYR A 199 10.92 -19.54 1.76
C TYR A 199 11.54 -19.78 3.14
N ASP A 200 12.74 -19.26 3.38
CA ASP A 200 13.34 -19.24 4.73
C ASP A 200 12.77 -18.05 5.54
N PRO A 201 12.02 -18.28 6.64
CA PRO A 201 11.51 -17.20 7.46
C PRO A 201 12.62 -16.36 8.10
N ALA A 202 13.82 -16.93 8.31
CA ALA A 202 14.96 -16.22 8.88
C ALA A 202 15.69 -15.30 7.88
N ALA A 203 15.43 -15.47 6.57
CA ALA A 203 15.93 -14.57 5.53
C ALA A 203 15.05 -13.32 5.37
N SER A 204 13.77 -13.41 5.75
CA SER A 204 12.79 -12.31 5.63
C SER A 204 12.78 -11.41 6.87
N THR A 205 12.51 -10.13 6.69
CA THR A 205 12.29 -9.16 7.76
C THR A 205 10.80 -8.86 7.89
N ILE A 206 10.18 -9.37 8.95
CA ILE A 206 8.77 -9.07 9.28
C ILE A 206 8.72 -8.14 10.49
N ARG A 207 7.96 -7.04 10.39
CA ARG A 207 7.75 -6.09 11.49
C ARG A 207 6.27 -5.87 11.75
N GLY A 208 5.81 -6.18 12.96
CA GLY A 208 4.51 -5.72 13.43
C GLY A 208 4.59 -4.24 13.83
N ILE A 209 3.55 -3.47 13.47
CA ILE A 209 3.24 -2.18 14.05
C ILE A 209 1.83 -2.20 14.65
N ILE A 210 1.55 -1.26 15.53
CA ILE A 210 0.19 -0.96 15.97
C ILE A 210 -0.23 0.32 15.26
N THR A 211 -1.29 0.28 14.47
CA THR A 211 -1.87 1.49 13.89
C THR A 211 -2.91 2.07 14.83
N ALA A 212 -2.88 3.39 14.96
CA ALA A 212 -3.97 4.16 15.51
C ALA A 212 -4.81 4.65 14.32
N PRO A 213 -6.13 4.48 14.30
CA PRO A 213 -6.99 4.99 13.23
C PRO A 213 -6.77 6.49 13.00
N GLU A 214 -6.82 6.89 11.72
CA GLU A 214 -6.67 8.29 11.34
C GLU A 214 -7.81 9.17 11.91
N ALA A 215 -7.51 10.44 12.13
CA ALA A 215 -8.31 11.29 13.00
C ALA A 215 -9.61 11.84 12.37
N VAL A 216 -10.71 11.08 12.50
CA VAL A 216 -12.07 11.53 12.13
C VAL A 216 -12.96 11.71 13.38
N ASN A 217 -13.64 12.85 13.53
CA ASN A 217 -14.36 13.21 14.78
C ASN A 217 -15.83 13.65 14.53
N THR A 218 -16.80 12.96 15.14
CA THR A 218 -18.25 13.31 15.19
C THR A 218 -18.79 13.16 16.61
N VAL A 219 -19.70 14.04 17.05
CA VAL A 219 -20.29 14.11 18.41
C VAL A 219 -21.81 14.12 18.23
N GLY A 220 -22.57 13.52 19.14
CA GLY A 220 -24.03 13.37 18.97
C GLY A 220 -24.49 12.40 17.87
N GLY A 221 -23.74 11.33 17.57
CA GLY A 221 -24.31 10.13 16.92
C GLY A 221 -23.56 9.47 15.75
N LYS A 222 -22.30 9.83 15.44
CA LYS A 222 -21.39 9.11 14.51
C LYS A 222 -19.93 9.17 15.03
N GLU A 223 -18.96 8.60 14.30
CA GLU A 223 -17.64 8.14 14.78
C GLU A 223 -16.59 9.15 15.27
N LYS A 224 -15.62 8.60 16.04
CA LYS A 224 -14.77 9.27 17.04
C LYS A 224 -13.26 8.94 17.10
N TYR A 225 -12.44 9.88 16.65
CA TYR A 225 -10.97 9.99 16.83
C TYR A 225 -10.55 11.50 16.77
N VAL A 226 -9.36 11.91 17.26
CA VAL A 226 -8.82 13.31 17.12
C VAL A 226 -7.29 13.35 17.03
N GLN A 227 -6.74 14.02 16.00
CA GLN A 227 -5.38 14.57 15.97
C GLN A 227 -5.45 16.10 15.97
N GLY A 228 -4.40 16.74 16.50
CA GLY A 228 -4.13 18.17 16.31
C GLY A 228 -5.08 19.13 17.05
N THR A 229 -4.78 19.44 18.33
CA THR A 229 -4.67 20.83 18.88
C THR A 229 -4.62 20.86 20.41
N ARG A 230 -5.45 20.08 21.12
CA ARG A 230 -5.39 19.93 22.60
C ARG A 230 -5.13 18.50 23.08
N PHE A 231 -5.86 17.50 22.56
CA PHE A 231 -5.58 16.09 22.85
C PHE A 231 -4.13 15.70 22.51
N ALA A 232 -3.57 16.29 21.45
CA ALA A 232 -2.15 16.21 21.11
C ALA A 232 -1.16 16.83 22.14
N ARG A 233 -1.60 17.17 23.35
CA ARG A 233 -0.73 17.52 24.50
C ARG A 233 -0.82 16.51 25.64
N ILE A 234 -1.89 15.73 25.72
CA ILE A 234 -2.06 14.71 26.77
C ILE A 234 -0.99 13.63 26.68
N PHE A 235 -0.55 13.31 25.45
CA PHE A 235 0.59 12.42 25.23
C PHE A 235 1.89 12.91 25.91
N LEU A 236 2.09 14.22 26.05
CA LEU A 236 3.27 14.80 26.70
C LEU A 236 3.27 14.55 28.22
N THR A 237 2.09 14.41 28.83
CA THR A 237 1.93 14.06 30.25
C THR A 237 2.07 12.55 30.47
N LEU A 238 1.52 11.72 29.57
CA LEU A 238 1.57 10.26 29.71
C LEU A 238 2.93 9.66 29.33
N LYS A 239 3.60 10.16 28.29
CA LYS A 239 4.90 9.64 27.85
C LYS A 239 5.95 9.51 28.97
N PRO A 240 6.23 10.53 29.82
CA PRO A 240 7.18 10.37 30.92
C PRO A 240 6.68 9.43 32.03
N ALA A 241 5.37 9.25 32.19
CA ALA A 241 4.79 8.32 33.17
C ALA A 241 4.73 6.87 32.68
N ALA A 242 4.76 6.64 31.37
CA ALA A 242 4.74 5.34 30.71
C ALA A 242 6.13 4.78 30.38
N GLY A 243 7.17 5.59 30.51
CA GLY A 243 8.55 5.14 30.33
C GLY A 243 9.02 5.06 28.86
N PRO A 244 10.15 4.40 28.60
CA PRO A 244 10.79 4.39 27.28
C PRO A 244 10.00 3.61 26.22
N ASN A 245 9.21 2.63 26.66
CA ASN A 245 8.41 1.73 25.81
C ASN A 245 7.08 2.34 25.35
N TYR A 246 6.84 3.62 25.64
CA TYR A 246 5.66 4.36 25.20
C TYR A 246 5.60 4.44 23.66
N GLY A 247 4.53 3.93 23.05
CA GLY A 247 4.27 4.05 21.61
C GLY A 247 3.45 5.29 21.29
N SER A 248 2.14 5.21 21.50
CA SER A 248 1.17 6.26 21.15
C SER A 248 -0.03 6.28 22.11
N VAL A 249 -0.95 7.23 21.88
CA VAL A 249 -2.21 7.34 22.63
C VAL A 249 -3.37 7.62 21.69
N LEU A 250 -4.50 7.00 22.01
CA LEU A 250 -5.80 7.17 21.38
C LEU A 250 -6.78 7.76 22.41
N TYR A 251 -7.78 8.49 21.92
CA TYR A 251 -8.82 9.10 22.73
C TYR A 251 -10.17 8.57 22.28
N PHE A 252 -10.91 7.98 23.21
CA PHE A 252 -12.27 7.56 22.99
C PHE A 252 -13.21 8.47 23.76
N ILE A 253 -14.32 8.86 23.13
CA ILE A 253 -15.27 9.82 23.70
C ILE A 253 -16.64 9.13 23.67
N PRO A 254 -16.95 8.27 24.67
CA PRO A 254 -18.18 7.46 24.70
C PRO A 254 -19.45 8.30 24.81
N ASP A 255 -19.35 9.51 25.37
CA ASP A 255 -20.37 10.55 25.32
C ASP A 255 -19.72 11.93 25.20
N ASP A 256 -20.51 12.94 24.81
CA ASP A 256 -20.03 14.30 24.52
C ASP A 256 -19.32 15.02 25.70
N THR A 257 -19.30 14.40 26.90
CA THR A 257 -18.70 14.90 28.15
C THR A 257 -17.69 13.96 28.81
N ILE A 258 -17.53 12.72 28.36
CA ILE A 258 -16.59 11.74 28.94
C ILE A 258 -15.48 11.41 27.94
N VAL A 259 -14.25 11.29 28.45
CA VAL A 259 -13.06 10.90 27.71
C VAL A 259 -12.43 9.68 28.37
N ASP A 260 -12.08 8.67 27.58
CA ASP A 260 -11.14 7.61 27.91
C ASP A 260 -9.85 7.79 27.10
N ILE A 261 -8.71 7.44 27.68
CA ILE A 261 -7.42 7.44 26.99
C ILE A 261 -6.91 6.02 26.87
N TYR A 262 -6.67 5.55 25.66
CA TYR A 262 -5.98 4.29 25.40
C TYR A 262 -4.50 4.56 25.15
N VAL A 263 -3.62 3.86 25.85
CA VAL A 263 -2.15 3.94 25.70
C VAL A 263 -1.67 2.68 24.99
N LEU A 264 -1.00 2.88 23.86
CA LEU A 264 -0.44 1.83 23.03
C LEU A 264 1.07 1.70 23.32
N PRO A 265 1.55 0.54 23.81
CA PRO A 265 2.98 0.29 23.94
C PRO A 265 3.68 0.14 22.60
N GLN A 266 5.01 0.30 22.59
CA GLN A 266 5.85 -0.15 21.49
C GLN A 266 5.84 -1.68 21.40
N LEU A 267 6.11 -2.20 20.20
CA LEU A 267 6.37 -3.61 19.96
C LEU A 267 7.88 -3.89 19.98
N ALA A 268 8.26 -5.00 20.61
CA ALA A 268 9.55 -5.62 20.41
C ALA A 268 9.64 -6.24 19.00
N PRO A 269 10.86 -6.59 18.51
CA PRO A 269 11.05 -7.15 17.17
C PRO A 269 10.27 -8.44 16.86
N ASP A 270 9.87 -9.20 17.89
CA ASP A 270 9.08 -10.43 17.78
C ASP A 270 7.55 -10.20 17.79
N GLY A 271 7.09 -8.94 17.92
CA GLY A 271 5.69 -8.58 18.10
C GLY A 271 5.23 -8.51 19.57
N THR A 272 6.13 -8.65 20.53
CA THR A 272 5.80 -8.51 21.96
C THR A 272 5.52 -7.06 22.31
N LEU A 273 4.26 -6.71 22.65
CA LEU A 273 3.91 -5.49 23.41
C LEU A 273 4.86 -5.33 24.61
N LEU A 274 5.66 -4.28 24.58
CA LEU A 274 6.62 -3.96 25.64
C LEU A 274 5.88 -3.41 26.89
N PRO A 275 6.32 -3.75 28.11
CA PRO A 275 5.68 -3.25 29.33
C PRO A 275 5.87 -1.74 29.47
N LEU A 276 4.84 -1.04 29.93
CA LEU A 276 4.92 0.38 30.30
C LEU A 276 5.18 0.55 31.80
N ASP A 277 5.90 1.61 32.18
CA ASP A 277 6.17 1.97 33.58
C ASP A 277 4.96 2.62 34.30
N LEU A 278 3.75 2.48 33.71
CA LEU A 278 2.51 3.04 34.25
C LEU A 278 2.04 2.25 35.48
N THR A 279 1.95 2.95 36.60
CA THR A 279 1.39 2.47 37.86
C THR A 279 0.08 3.19 38.14
N ALA A 280 -0.75 2.67 39.05
CA ALA A 280 -1.98 3.36 39.44
C ALA A 280 -1.73 4.78 40.01
N GLU A 281 -0.58 5.01 40.65
CA GLU A 281 -0.20 6.34 41.15
C GLU A 281 0.27 7.27 40.04
N THR A 282 1.13 6.81 39.13
CA THR A 282 1.62 7.64 38.01
C THR A 282 0.51 7.91 37.00
N ALA A 283 -0.37 6.93 36.73
CA ALA A 283 -1.56 7.10 35.90
C ALA A 283 -2.54 8.11 36.51
N ARG A 284 -2.90 7.97 37.81
CA ARG A 284 -3.77 8.92 38.50
C ARG A 284 -3.20 10.34 38.49
N THR A 285 -1.90 10.49 38.72
CA THR A 285 -1.23 11.81 38.75
C THR A 285 -1.23 12.44 37.35
N ALA A 286 -0.90 11.67 36.31
CA ALA A 286 -1.02 12.12 34.93
C ALA A 286 -2.47 12.49 34.57
N GLY A 287 -3.45 11.68 34.97
CA GLY A 287 -4.88 11.91 34.76
C GLY A 287 -5.38 13.21 35.39
N GLN A 288 -4.91 13.55 36.60
CA GLN A 288 -5.21 14.83 37.24
C GLN A 288 -4.66 16.02 36.44
N THR A 289 -3.39 15.98 36.02
CA THR A 289 -2.79 17.02 35.16
C THR A 289 -3.48 17.13 33.79
N ILE A 290 -3.93 16.01 33.23
CA ILE A 290 -4.72 16.00 31.98
C ILE A 290 -6.06 16.70 32.17
N GLN A 291 -6.76 16.37 33.25
CA GLN A 291 -8.06 16.93 33.60
C GLN A 291 -7.99 18.45 33.85
N THR A 292 -6.94 18.95 34.50
CA THR A 292 -6.80 20.39 34.82
C THR A 292 -6.25 21.21 33.65
N ASP A 293 -5.27 20.69 32.91
CA ASP A 293 -4.45 21.52 32.01
C ASP A 293 -4.76 21.30 30.53
N ASN A 294 -5.39 20.18 30.16
CA ASN A 294 -5.52 19.75 28.77
C ASN A 294 -6.96 19.51 28.30
N LEU A 295 -7.90 19.20 29.21
CA LEU A 295 -9.33 19.08 28.90
C LEU A 295 -10.09 20.41 29.08
N ASN A 296 -11.36 20.41 28.67
CA ASN A 296 -12.31 21.49 28.95
C ASN A 296 -13.03 21.14 30.27
N ASP A 297 -13.43 22.12 31.08
CA ASP A 297 -14.21 21.92 32.32
C ASP A 297 -15.52 21.14 32.08
N ALA A 298 -16.06 21.21 30.86
CA ALA A 298 -17.24 20.44 30.42
C ALA A 298 -16.94 18.94 30.20
N TRP A 299 -15.68 18.52 30.20
CA TRP A 299 -15.23 17.17 29.89
C TRP A 299 -14.54 16.51 31.10
N LYS A 300 -14.83 15.23 31.30
CA LYS A 300 -14.27 14.41 32.38
C LYS A 300 -13.44 13.27 31.81
N LEU A 301 -12.17 13.20 32.20
CA LEU A 301 -11.37 11.99 32.02
C LEU A 301 -11.93 10.91 32.96
N ARG A 302 -12.37 9.77 32.41
CA ARG A 302 -12.85 8.63 33.19
C ARG A 302 -11.72 7.63 33.43
N ASP A 303 -11.16 7.07 32.37
CA ASP A 303 -10.15 6.01 32.45
C ASP A 303 -8.90 6.31 31.61
N ILE A 304 -7.74 5.84 32.11
CA ILE A 304 -6.53 5.60 31.31
C ILE A 304 -6.39 4.08 31.18
N ILE A 305 -6.51 3.57 29.96
CA ILE A 305 -6.51 2.16 29.61
C ILE A 305 -5.20 1.84 28.90
N VAL A 306 -4.48 0.81 29.33
CA VAL A 306 -3.20 0.39 28.75
C VAL A 306 -3.36 -1.00 28.15
N PHE A 307 -2.96 -1.18 26.89
CA PHE A 307 -2.87 -2.53 26.32
C PHE A 307 -1.66 -3.27 26.89
N THR A 308 -1.87 -4.53 27.26
CA THR A 308 -0.85 -5.44 27.76
C THR A 308 -0.91 -6.76 27.00
N GLN A 309 0.07 -7.63 27.20
CA GLN A 309 0.04 -9.00 26.67
C GLN A 309 -1.27 -9.73 27.05
N ASP A 310 -1.68 -9.58 28.30
CA ASP A 310 -2.82 -10.29 28.88
C ASP A 310 -4.19 -9.64 28.60
N GLY A 311 -4.24 -8.49 27.91
CA GLY A 311 -5.48 -7.77 27.64
C GLY A 311 -5.35 -6.26 27.79
N MET A 312 -6.15 -5.68 28.70
CA MET A 312 -6.14 -4.25 29.00
C MET A 312 -6.10 -4.04 30.51
N GLN A 313 -5.27 -3.09 30.95
CA GLN A 313 -5.22 -2.61 32.34
C GLN A 313 -5.86 -1.22 32.41
N THR A 314 -6.87 -1.07 33.26
CA THR A 314 -7.61 0.19 33.43
C THR A 314 -7.20 0.91 34.71
N PHE A 315 -6.89 2.20 34.59
CA PHE A 315 -6.61 3.10 35.68
C PHE A 315 -7.67 4.22 35.72
N PRO A 316 -8.59 4.21 36.70
CA PRO A 316 -9.55 5.30 36.88
C PRO A 316 -8.82 6.62 37.16
N ALA A 317 -9.18 7.66 36.40
CA ALA A 317 -8.69 9.02 36.62
C ALA A 317 -9.50 9.78 37.69
N GLY A 318 -10.71 9.30 38.00
CA GLY A 318 -11.56 9.79 39.09
C GLY A 318 -11.25 9.13 40.44
N ALA A 319 -11.53 9.87 41.51
CA ALA A 319 -11.63 9.40 42.89
C ALA A 319 -13.09 9.42 43.36
#